data_AF-A0A6G0AD10-F1
#
_entry.id   AF-A0A6G0AD10-F1
#
_cell.length_a   1.000
_cell.length_b   1.000
_cell.length_c   1.000
_cell.angle_alpha   90.00
_cell.angle_beta   90.00
_cell.angle_gamma   90.00
#
_symmetry.space_group_name_H-M   'P 1'
#
loop_
_entity.id
_entity.type
_entity.pdbx_description
1 polymer ?
#
loop_
_entity_poly.entity_id
_entity_poly.type
_entity_poly.pdbx_seq_one_letter_code
_entity_poly.pdbx_strand_id
1 'polypeptide(L)'
;MKIIFLGTSTGKTSANRFHSSLLFSFNDYNLLVDAGEGVSLALLKNNTEYDSVNGILLTHLHPDHFAGLPGLIIQMKLNERKKPLQIFIHESLKSVVQNLLLNSYILPDRANFEIRYVTFKENEEIKISEKFSFIGRKNSHLSKLENYKSIYPVLSLFSGSFLFRVVNKQIVYTSDIGSEKDLLLFQDITPDILITEANHISINSI
;
A
#
# COMPACT_ATOMS: atom_id res chain seq x y z
N MET A 1 -17.94 6.77 -1.48
CA MET A 1 -16.50 6.46 -1.38
C MET A 1 -15.84 7.60 -0.63
N LYS A 2 -14.93 7.30 0.31
CA LYS A 2 -14.10 8.27 1.03
C LYS A 2 -12.64 7.86 0.91
N ILE A 3 -11.75 8.83 0.76
CA ILE A 3 -10.29 8.64 0.82
C ILE A 3 -9.80 9.43 2.03
N ILE A 4 -9.14 8.76 2.97
CA ILE A 4 -8.59 9.38 4.17
C ILE A 4 -7.07 9.27 4.11
N PHE A 5 -6.39 10.42 4.16
CA PHE A 5 -4.94 10.48 4.25
C PHE A 5 -4.54 10.33 5.71
N LEU A 6 -4.18 9.11 6.12
CA LEU A 6 -3.75 8.80 7.47
C LEU A 6 -2.31 9.27 7.72
N GLY A 7 -1.47 9.16 6.69
CA GLY A 7 -0.12 9.68 6.68
C GLY A 7 0.33 10.12 5.30
N THR A 8 1.08 11.21 5.26
CA THR A 8 1.50 11.93 4.05
C THR A 8 2.95 12.42 4.15
N SER A 9 3.72 11.90 5.11
CA SER A 9 5.15 12.18 5.20
C SER A 9 5.94 11.28 4.26
N THR A 10 7.16 11.73 3.97
CA THR A 10 8.21 10.98 3.25
C THR A 10 8.97 10.04 4.19
N GLY A 11 10.06 9.43 3.72
CA GLY A 11 11.00 8.66 4.53
C GLY A 11 11.54 9.37 5.79
N LYS A 12 11.54 10.70 5.84
CA LYS A 12 11.85 11.45 7.07
C LYS A 12 10.65 11.50 8.02
N THR A 13 10.84 11.00 9.24
CA THR A 13 9.87 11.08 10.33
C THR A 13 9.49 12.53 10.66
N SER A 14 8.22 12.75 10.96
CA SER A 14 7.66 14.04 11.37
C SER A 14 6.79 13.86 12.62
N ALA A 15 6.84 14.82 13.54
CA ALA A 15 5.96 14.83 14.71
C ALA A 15 4.47 15.03 14.33
N ASN A 16 4.21 15.64 13.16
CA ASN A 16 2.88 16.08 12.75
C ASN A 16 2.29 15.28 11.59
N ARG A 17 3.11 14.50 10.89
CA ARG A 17 2.68 13.70 9.73
C ARG A 17 3.21 12.29 9.85
N PHE A 18 2.30 11.31 9.83
CA PHE A 18 2.68 9.91 9.75
C PHE A 18 3.22 9.57 8.36
N HIS A 19 3.97 8.47 8.29
CA HIS A 19 4.45 7.89 7.04
C HIS A 19 3.29 7.39 6.16
N SER A 20 3.57 7.10 4.89
CA SER A 20 2.56 6.83 3.86
C SER A 20 1.51 5.81 4.32
N SER A 21 0.25 6.26 4.31
CA SER A 21 -0.92 5.42 4.56
C SER A 21 -2.19 6.14 4.10
N LEU A 22 -2.95 5.52 3.19
CA LEU A 22 -4.22 6.04 2.67
C LEU A 22 -5.32 5.02 2.88
N LEU A 23 -6.46 5.42 3.44
CA LEU A 23 -7.62 4.54 3.61
C LEU A 23 -8.68 4.85 2.55
N PHE A 24 -8.89 3.91 1.63
CA PHE A 24 -10.02 3.91 0.72
C PHE A 24 -11.19 3.19 1.38
N SER A 25 -12.25 3.93 1.69
CA SER A 25 -13.47 3.41 2.31
C SER A 25 -14.63 3.44 1.31
N PHE A 26 -15.19 2.27 1.04
CA PHE A 26 -16.35 2.12 0.17
C PHE A 26 -17.26 0.99 0.67
N ASN A 27 -18.51 1.34 0.99
CA ASN A 27 -19.45 0.45 1.70
C ASN A 27 -18.79 -0.15 2.94
N ASP A 28 -18.85 -1.48 3.09
CA ASP A 28 -18.28 -2.21 4.23
C ASP A 28 -16.83 -2.67 3.97
N TYR A 29 -16.15 -2.10 2.97
CA TYR A 29 -14.76 -2.41 2.65
C TYR A 29 -13.84 -1.19 2.83
N ASN A 30 -12.87 -1.32 3.73
CA ASN A 30 -11.78 -0.40 3.91
C ASN A 30 -10.47 -1.04 3.41
N LEU A 31 -9.93 -0.48 2.33
CA LEU A 31 -8.62 -0.81 1.80
C LEU A 31 -7.59 0.22 2.29
N LEU A 32 -6.64 -0.22 3.09
CA LEU A 32 -5.48 0.57 3.47
C LEU A 32 -4.38 0.42 2.41
N VAL A 33 -3.96 1.52 1.78
CA VAL A 33 -2.85 1.55 0.83
C VAL A 33 -1.62 2.07 1.56
N ASP A 34 -0.59 1.24 1.61
CA ASP A 34 0.60 1.35 2.46
C ASP A 34 0.31 1.34 3.97
N ALA A 35 1.28 0.85 4.73
CA ALA A 35 1.26 0.72 6.17
C ALA A 35 2.59 1.22 6.75
N GLY A 36 2.90 2.49 6.51
CA GLY A 36 4.07 3.16 7.09
C GLY A 36 4.12 3.11 8.61
N GLU A 37 5.29 3.32 9.19
CA GLU A 37 5.45 3.39 10.64
C GLU A 37 4.48 4.44 11.24
N GLY A 38 3.83 4.08 12.36
CA GLY A 38 2.84 4.92 13.03
C GLY A 38 1.40 4.76 12.52
N VAL A 39 1.15 3.90 11.52
CA VAL A 39 -0.19 3.69 10.93
C VAL A 39 -1.27 3.28 11.95
N SER A 40 -0.94 2.50 12.97
CA SER A 40 -1.90 2.16 14.04
C SER A 40 -2.35 3.40 14.80
N LEU A 41 -1.41 4.25 15.22
CA LEU A 41 -1.75 5.51 15.86
C LEU A 41 -2.50 6.46 14.91
N ALA A 42 -2.15 6.47 13.62
CA ALA A 42 -2.84 7.26 12.61
C ALA A 42 -4.31 6.84 12.44
N LEU A 43 -4.60 5.53 12.45
CA LEU A 43 -5.96 4.99 12.43
C LEU A 43 -6.75 5.44 13.68
N LEU A 44 -6.18 5.28 14.88
CA LEU A 44 -6.82 5.72 16.13
C LEU A 44 -7.13 7.21 16.13
N LYS A 45 -6.18 8.06 15.72
CA LYS A 45 -6.39 9.52 15.64
C LYS A 45 -7.48 9.92 14.66
N ASN A 46 -7.77 9.08 13.68
CA ASN A 46 -8.86 9.26 12.71
C ASN A 46 -10.15 8.53 13.12
N ASN A 47 -10.27 8.06 14.38
CA ASN A 47 -11.40 7.27 14.88
C ASN A 47 -11.73 6.06 13.99
N THR A 48 -10.71 5.44 13.42
CA THR A 48 -10.84 4.24 12.59
C THR A 48 -10.37 3.04 13.38
N GLU A 49 -11.27 2.08 13.61
CA GLU A 49 -10.94 0.83 14.29
C GLU A 49 -10.02 -0.04 13.42
N TYR A 50 -9.03 -0.69 14.02
CA TYR A 50 -8.14 -1.61 13.30
C TYR A 50 -8.91 -2.73 12.58
N ASP A 51 -9.95 -3.22 13.24
CA ASP A 51 -10.77 -4.34 12.76
C ASP A 51 -11.66 -3.97 11.58
N SER A 52 -11.86 -2.67 11.35
CA SER A 52 -12.56 -2.16 10.17
C SER A 52 -11.71 -2.27 8.90
N VAL A 53 -10.39 -2.41 8.98
CA VAL A 53 -9.52 -2.57 7.81
C VAL A 53 -9.69 -3.99 7.25
N ASN A 54 -10.18 -4.10 6.02
CA ASN A 54 -10.44 -5.39 5.37
C ASN A 54 -9.23 -5.88 4.57
N GLY A 55 -8.54 -4.94 3.92
CA GLY A 55 -7.39 -5.22 3.08
C GLY A 55 -6.29 -4.20 3.24
N ILE A 56 -5.04 -4.62 3.01
CA ILE A 56 -3.85 -3.77 2.95
C ILE A 56 -3.21 -3.99 1.57
N LEU A 57 -3.02 -2.93 0.79
CA LEU A 57 -2.28 -2.93 -0.46
C LEU A 57 -0.91 -2.29 -0.24
N LEU A 58 0.16 -3.04 -0.50
CA LEU A 58 1.52 -2.49 -0.40
C LEU A 58 2.04 -2.06 -1.77
N THR A 59 2.47 -0.81 -1.88
CA THR A 59 3.03 -0.27 -3.12
C THR A 59 4.47 -0.71 -3.36
N HIS A 60 5.29 -0.67 -2.31
CA HIS A 60 6.68 -1.13 -2.26
C HIS A 60 7.14 -1.32 -0.81
N LEU A 61 8.43 -1.64 -0.61
CA LEU A 61 9.01 -1.99 0.69
C LEU A 61 10.05 -0.98 1.21
N HIS A 62 9.96 0.31 0.85
CA HIS A 62 10.65 1.30 1.68
C HIS A 62 9.97 1.39 3.04
N PRO A 63 10.73 1.49 4.16
CA PRO A 63 10.18 1.41 5.51
C PRO A 63 8.99 2.33 5.80
N ASP A 64 8.98 3.54 5.25
CA ASP A 64 7.89 4.50 5.36
C ASP A 64 6.60 4.10 4.64
N HIS A 65 6.59 3.00 3.88
CA HIS A 65 5.39 2.45 3.25
C HIS A 65 4.93 1.12 3.86
N PHE A 66 5.75 0.44 4.67
CA PHE A 66 5.40 -0.91 5.14
C PHE A 66 5.83 -1.27 6.57
N ALA A 67 6.75 -0.53 7.21
CA ALA A 67 7.33 -0.93 8.49
C ALA A 67 6.31 -0.98 9.63
N GLY A 68 5.16 -0.29 9.50
CA GLY A 68 4.06 -0.35 10.45
C GLY A 68 3.20 -1.62 10.35
N LEU A 69 3.32 -2.40 9.27
CA LEU A 69 2.50 -3.58 9.00
C LEU A 69 2.54 -4.63 10.14
N PRO A 70 3.72 -5.08 10.64
CA PRO A 70 3.75 -6.06 11.72
C PRO A 70 3.07 -5.53 12.98
N GLY A 71 3.34 -4.27 13.33
CA GLY A 71 2.73 -3.62 14.49
C GLY A 71 1.21 -3.54 14.38
N LEU A 72 0.69 -3.16 13.21
CA LEU A 72 -0.75 -3.09 12.96
C LEU A 72 -1.43 -4.46 13.09
N ILE A 73 -0.82 -5.53 12.55
CA ILE A 73 -1.35 -6.90 12.66
C ILE A 73 -1.39 -7.35 14.12
N ILE A 74 -0.38 -7.01 14.92
CA ILE A 74 -0.40 -7.29 16.37
C ILE A 74 -1.53 -6.51 17.05
N GLN A 75 -1.75 -5.24 16.71
CA GLN A 75 -2.88 -4.48 17.25
C GLN A 75 -4.23 -5.13 16.89
N MET A 76 -4.44 -5.56 15.65
CA MET A 76 -5.64 -6.31 15.25
C MET A 76 -5.81 -7.59 16.07
N LYS A 77 -4.72 -8.36 16.28
CA LYS A 77 -4.76 -9.59 17.09
C LYS A 77 -5.14 -9.29 18.55
N LEU A 78 -4.55 -8.26 19.14
CA LEU A 78 -4.81 -7.84 20.53
C LEU A 78 -6.23 -7.28 20.71
N ASN A 79 -6.85 -6.77 19.64
CA ASN A 79 -8.26 -6.37 19.60
C ASN A 79 -9.18 -7.54 19.21
N GLU A 80 -8.69 -8.78 19.32
CA GLU A 80 -9.46 -10.01 19.13
C GLU A 80 -10.09 -10.19 17.74
N ARG A 81 -9.53 -9.54 16.71
CA ARG A 81 -9.97 -9.68 15.32
C ARG A 81 -10.23 -11.14 14.95
N LYS A 82 -11.38 -11.39 14.33
CA LYS A 82 -11.78 -12.70 13.75
C LYS A 82 -11.85 -12.69 12.22
N LYS A 83 -12.14 -11.53 11.63
CA LYS A 83 -12.29 -11.38 10.18
C LYS A 83 -10.94 -11.62 9.48
N PRO A 84 -10.88 -12.34 8.35
CA PRO A 84 -9.67 -12.42 7.55
C PRO A 84 -9.11 -11.04 7.19
N LEU A 85 -7.80 -10.91 7.11
CA LEU A 85 -7.11 -9.74 6.59
C LEU A 85 -6.51 -10.08 5.22
N GLN A 86 -6.86 -9.32 4.20
CA GLN A 86 -6.26 -9.46 2.87
C GLN A 86 -5.00 -8.59 2.77
N ILE A 87 -3.90 -9.16 2.30
CA ILE A 87 -2.69 -8.40 1.95
C ILE A 87 -2.52 -8.50 0.44
N PHE A 88 -2.83 -7.42 -0.26
CA PHE A 88 -2.59 -7.25 -1.68
C PHE A 88 -1.14 -6.82 -1.90
N ILE A 89 -0.41 -7.58 -2.69
CA ILE A 89 1.02 -7.36 -2.87
C ILE A 89 1.50 -7.89 -4.22
N HIS A 90 2.45 -7.21 -4.85
CA HIS A 90 3.05 -7.74 -6.07
C HIS A 90 3.73 -9.08 -5.79
N GLU A 91 3.62 -10.04 -6.71
CA GLU A 91 4.09 -11.42 -6.50
C GLU A 91 5.57 -11.50 -6.09
N SER A 92 6.41 -10.59 -6.61
CA SER A 92 7.84 -10.55 -6.30
C SER A 92 8.13 -10.16 -4.84
N LEU A 93 7.22 -9.48 -4.15
CA LEU A 93 7.42 -8.98 -2.78
C LEU A 93 6.85 -9.94 -1.72
N LYS A 94 6.01 -10.90 -2.13
CA LYS A 94 5.28 -11.80 -1.22
C LYS A 94 6.20 -12.52 -0.25
N SER A 95 7.26 -13.17 -0.74
CA SER A 95 8.16 -13.97 0.09
C SER A 95 8.88 -13.12 1.14
N VAL A 96 9.28 -11.90 0.77
CA VAL A 96 9.94 -10.95 1.69
C VAL A 96 8.99 -10.56 2.83
N VAL A 97 7.76 -10.17 2.50
CA VAL A 97 6.77 -9.77 3.52
C VAL A 97 6.35 -10.95 4.39
N GLN A 98 6.13 -12.12 3.79
CA GLN A 98 5.82 -13.35 4.54
C GLN A 98 6.93 -13.69 5.54
N ASN A 99 8.19 -13.66 5.09
CA ASN A 99 9.33 -13.92 5.96
C ASN A 99 9.48 -12.86 7.05
N LEU A 100 9.27 -11.57 6.74
CA LEU A 100 9.30 -10.51 7.76
C LEU A 100 8.26 -10.77 8.85
N LEU A 101 7.03 -11.09 8.49
CA LEU A 101 5.96 -11.33 9.46
C LEU A 101 6.27 -12.55 10.34
N LEU A 102 6.74 -13.64 9.75
CA LEU A 102 7.17 -14.83 10.50
C LEU A 102 8.32 -14.52 11.46
N ASN A 103 9.34 -13.78 11.00
CA ASN A 103 10.48 -13.37 11.82
C ASN A 103 10.15 -12.24 12.80
N SER A 104 8.96 -11.65 12.69
CA SER A 104 8.37 -10.75 13.70
C SER A 104 7.44 -11.50 14.68
N TYR A 105 7.50 -12.83 14.69
CA TYR A 105 6.68 -13.71 15.54
C TYR A 105 5.17 -13.63 15.27
N ILE A 106 4.77 -13.16 14.10
CA ILE A 106 3.39 -13.20 13.61
C ILE A 106 3.19 -14.55 12.93
N LEU A 107 2.89 -15.56 13.75
CA LEU A 107 2.66 -16.92 13.30
C LEU A 107 1.18 -17.12 12.93
N PRO A 108 0.85 -17.65 11.73
CA PRO A 108 -0.54 -17.89 11.31
C PRO A 108 -1.36 -18.67 12.34
N ASP A 109 -0.79 -19.75 12.90
CA ASP A 109 -1.47 -20.60 13.90
C ASP A 109 -1.72 -19.90 15.24
N ARG A 110 -1.03 -18.78 15.49
CA ARG A 110 -1.22 -17.95 16.69
C ARG A 110 -1.96 -16.66 16.39
N ALA A 111 -2.36 -16.42 15.14
CA ALA A 111 -3.24 -15.31 14.81
C ALA A 111 -4.69 -15.74 15.08
N ASN A 112 -5.48 -14.84 15.67
CA ASN A 112 -6.91 -15.09 15.92
C ASN A 112 -7.76 -14.99 14.63
N PHE A 113 -7.11 -14.69 13.49
CA PHE A 113 -7.71 -14.46 12.19
C PHE A 113 -6.73 -14.88 11.08
N GLU A 114 -7.27 -15.19 9.90
CA GLU A 114 -6.48 -15.55 8.72
C GLU A 114 -5.80 -14.32 8.08
N ILE A 115 -4.53 -14.45 7.71
CA ILE A 115 -3.83 -13.49 6.84
C ILE A 115 -3.76 -14.08 5.44
N ARG A 116 -4.54 -13.53 4.51
CA ARG A 116 -4.63 -13.99 3.12
C ARG A 116 -3.82 -13.09 2.19
N TYR A 117 -2.77 -13.64 1.59
CA TYR A 117 -2.01 -12.94 0.56
C TYR A 117 -2.72 -13.03 -0.79
N VAL A 118 -3.06 -11.89 -1.38
CA VAL A 118 -3.61 -11.78 -2.73
C VAL A 118 -2.53 -11.16 -3.61
N THR A 119 -1.85 -12.00 -4.39
CA THR A 119 -0.80 -11.52 -5.28
C THR A 119 -1.37 -10.95 -6.57
N PHE A 120 -0.67 -9.97 -7.14
CA PHE A 120 -0.96 -9.46 -8.47
C PHE A 120 0.32 -9.32 -9.30
N LYS A 121 0.15 -9.31 -10.62
CA LYS A 121 1.16 -8.95 -11.61
C LYS A 121 0.88 -7.56 -12.18
N GLU A 122 1.85 -7.02 -12.90
CA GLU A 122 1.66 -5.77 -13.64
C GLU A 122 0.51 -5.87 -14.65
N ASN A 123 -0.30 -4.81 -14.71
CA ASN A 123 -1.49 -4.69 -15.57
C ASN A 123 -2.63 -5.69 -15.28
N GLU A 124 -2.53 -6.47 -14.19
CA GLU A 124 -3.61 -7.34 -13.74
C GLU A 124 -4.68 -6.52 -13.00
N GLU A 125 -5.95 -6.71 -13.36
CA GLU A 125 -7.07 -6.13 -12.62
C GLU A 125 -7.48 -7.02 -11.45
N ILE A 126 -7.33 -6.50 -10.24
CA ILE A 126 -7.73 -7.16 -9.01
C ILE A 126 -9.07 -6.60 -8.55
N LYS A 127 -10.09 -7.47 -8.53
CA LYS A 127 -11.42 -7.14 -8.00
C LYS A 127 -11.46 -7.34 -6.49
N ILE A 128 -11.69 -6.27 -5.75
CA ILE A 128 -12.02 -6.29 -4.32
C ILE A 128 -13.51 -6.60 -4.14
N SER A 129 -14.34 -6.02 -5.00
CA SER A 129 -15.78 -6.31 -5.14
C SER A 129 -16.22 -6.04 -6.59
N GLU A 130 -17.51 -6.24 -6.90
CA GLU A 130 -18.05 -5.90 -8.22
C GLU A 130 -17.86 -4.43 -8.61
N LYS A 131 -17.79 -3.53 -7.62
CA LYS A 131 -17.71 -2.07 -7.83
C LYS A 131 -16.41 -1.48 -7.27
N PHE A 132 -15.44 -2.29 -6.89
CA PHE A 132 -14.14 -1.82 -6.41
C PHE A 132 -13.04 -2.74 -6.95
N SER A 133 -12.20 -2.22 -7.83
CA SER A 133 -11.01 -2.90 -8.35
C SER A 133 -9.80 -1.97 -8.38
N PHE A 134 -8.63 -2.56 -8.58
CA PHE A 134 -7.42 -1.82 -8.90
C PHE A 134 -6.57 -2.51 -9.98
N ILE A 135 -5.76 -1.73 -10.67
CA ILE A 135 -4.70 -2.20 -11.57
C ILE A 135 -3.38 -1.57 -11.12
N GLY A 136 -2.34 -2.38 -10.96
CA GLY A 136 -0.98 -1.91 -10.64
C GLY A 136 -0.07 -1.88 -11.87
N ARG A 137 0.72 -0.81 -12.03
CA ARG A 137 1.81 -0.68 -13.03
C ARG A 137 3.12 -0.36 -12.31
N LYS A 138 4.23 -0.97 -12.71
CA LYS A 138 5.53 -0.67 -12.11
C LYS A 138 5.98 0.74 -12.52
N ASN A 139 6.46 1.53 -11.56
CA ASN A 139 7.05 2.84 -11.78
C ASN A 139 8.59 2.81 -11.68
N SER A 140 9.23 3.94 -11.98
CA SER A 140 10.69 4.03 -12.06
C SER A 140 11.41 4.31 -10.74
N HIS A 141 10.69 4.40 -9.60
CA HIS A 141 11.24 4.79 -8.30
C HIS A 141 12.48 3.98 -7.90
N LEU A 142 12.36 2.65 -7.98
CA LEU A 142 13.43 1.72 -7.58
C LEU A 142 14.38 1.35 -8.73
N SER A 143 14.23 1.93 -9.92
CA SER A 143 15.07 1.58 -11.09
C SER A 143 16.55 1.83 -10.85
N LYS A 144 16.90 2.83 -10.01
CA LYS A 144 18.30 3.10 -9.64
C LYS A 144 18.94 1.97 -8.83
N LEU A 145 18.15 1.06 -8.24
CA LEU A 145 18.67 -0.06 -7.46
C LEU A 145 18.94 -1.32 -8.32
N GLU A 146 18.59 -1.30 -9.60
CA GLU A 146 18.73 -2.45 -10.50
C GLU A 146 20.20 -2.87 -10.68
N ASN A 147 21.13 -1.90 -10.61
CA ASN A 147 22.58 -2.13 -10.63
C ASN A 147 23.08 -2.97 -9.44
N TYR A 148 22.33 -3.05 -8.34
CA TYR A 148 22.71 -3.84 -7.16
C TYR A 148 22.23 -5.29 -7.21
N LYS A 149 21.37 -5.68 -8.16
CA LYS A 149 20.87 -7.06 -8.24
C LYS A 149 21.95 -8.10 -8.50
N SER A 150 23.02 -7.74 -9.21
CA SER A 150 24.15 -8.64 -9.44
C SER A 150 24.89 -8.98 -8.13
N ILE A 151 24.88 -8.05 -7.16
CA ILE A 151 25.51 -8.21 -5.84
C ILE A 151 24.52 -8.83 -4.84
N TYR A 152 23.25 -8.44 -4.92
CA TYR A 152 22.18 -8.85 -4.02
C TYR A 152 21.00 -9.44 -4.80
N PRO A 153 21.08 -10.70 -5.24
CA PRO A 153 20.07 -11.33 -6.11
C PRO A 153 18.70 -11.50 -5.45
N VAL A 154 18.63 -11.37 -4.13
CA VAL A 154 17.38 -11.41 -3.35
C VAL A 154 16.58 -10.10 -3.42
N LEU A 155 17.15 -9.02 -3.97
CA LEU A 155 16.48 -7.72 -4.06
C LEU A 155 15.26 -7.78 -4.99
N SER A 156 14.10 -7.52 -4.42
CA SER A 156 12.85 -7.39 -5.15
C SER A 156 12.57 -5.91 -5.42
N LEU A 157 12.62 -5.51 -6.70
CA LEU A 157 12.57 -4.10 -7.11
C LEU A 157 11.23 -3.72 -7.75
N PHE A 158 10.14 -3.96 -7.02
CA PHE A 158 8.82 -3.52 -7.42
C PHE A 158 8.41 -2.27 -6.65
N SER A 159 8.00 -1.24 -7.38
CA SER A 159 7.28 -0.09 -6.87
C SER A 159 6.11 0.19 -7.80
N GLY A 160 4.90 0.26 -7.25
CA GLY A 160 3.65 0.30 -8.00
C GLY A 160 2.96 1.65 -7.94
N SER A 161 2.51 2.12 -9.10
CA SER A 161 1.44 3.10 -9.24
C SER A 161 0.13 2.38 -9.56
N PHE A 162 -0.99 2.91 -9.09
CA PHE A 162 -2.27 2.20 -9.10
C PHE A 162 -3.38 3.04 -9.70
N LEU A 163 -4.19 2.40 -10.56
CA LEU A 163 -5.50 2.88 -10.97
C LEU A 163 -6.55 2.14 -10.16
N PHE A 164 -7.26 2.85 -9.28
CA PHE A 164 -8.43 2.35 -8.59
C PHE A 164 -9.69 2.70 -9.35
N ARG A 165 -10.60 1.74 -9.48
CA ARG A 165 -11.96 1.95 -9.99
C ARG A 165 -12.95 1.68 -8.88
N VAL A 166 -13.72 2.71 -8.51
CA VAL A 166 -14.73 2.62 -7.46
C VAL A 166 -16.05 3.15 -8.00
N VAL A 167 -17.00 2.25 -8.23
CA VAL A 167 -18.27 2.55 -8.92
C VAL A 167 -18.01 3.13 -10.32
N ASN A 168 -18.13 4.44 -10.47
CA ASN A 168 -17.92 5.19 -11.71
C ASN A 168 -16.75 6.18 -11.59
N LYS A 169 -15.95 6.08 -10.52
CA LYS A 169 -14.79 6.93 -10.28
C LYS A 169 -13.49 6.20 -10.58
N GLN A 170 -12.59 6.90 -11.25
CA GLN A 170 -11.24 6.46 -11.56
C GLN A 170 -10.24 7.32 -10.78
N ILE A 171 -9.47 6.69 -9.89
CA ILE A 171 -8.47 7.36 -9.08
C ILE A 171 -7.10 6.81 -9.45
N VAL A 172 -6.17 7.68 -9.82
CA VAL A 172 -4.77 7.31 -10.00
C VAL A 172 -4.01 7.70 -8.73
N TYR A 173 -3.30 6.74 -8.14
CA TYR A 173 -2.36 6.96 -7.05
C TYR A 173 -0.97 6.53 -7.50
N THR A 174 -0.02 7.46 -7.51
CA THR A 174 1.32 7.17 -8.04
C THR A 174 2.19 6.38 -7.08
N SER A 175 1.92 6.46 -5.77
CA SER A 175 2.93 6.21 -4.72
C SER A 175 4.18 7.05 -4.98
N ASP A 176 5.34 6.59 -4.51
CA ASP A 176 6.63 7.14 -4.91
C ASP A 176 6.94 6.80 -6.37
N ILE A 177 7.47 7.77 -7.11
CA ILE A 177 7.85 7.69 -8.53
C ILE A 177 9.26 8.20 -8.76
N GLY A 178 9.93 7.66 -9.79
CA GLY A 178 11.32 8.01 -10.09
C GLY A 178 11.47 9.20 -11.04
N SER A 179 10.42 9.53 -11.80
CA SER A 179 10.42 10.65 -12.75
C SER A 179 9.01 11.07 -13.16
N GLU A 180 8.88 12.24 -13.77
CA GLU A 180 7.62 12.77 -14.30
C GLU A 180 6.97 11.86 -15.36
N LYS A 181 7.76 11.03 -16.05
CA LYS A 181 7.23 10.05 -17.01
C LYS A 181 6.29 9.05 -16.35
N ASP A 182 6.47 8.79 -15.05
CA ASP A 182 5.61 7.87 -14.31
C ASP A 182 4.19 8.42 -14.13
N LEU A 183 3.98 9.74 -14.23
CA LEU A 183 2.63 10.35 -14.24
C LEU A 183 1.79 9.88 -15.44
N LEU A 184 2.47 9.51 -16.53
CA LEU A 184 1.84 9.04 -17.77
C LEU A 184 1.61 7.53 -17.77
N LEU A 185 1.90 6.82 -16.66
CA LEU A 185 1.69 5.37 -16.58
C LEU A 185 0.26 4.96 -16.88
N PHE A 186 -0.74 5.83 -16.66
CA PHE A 186 -2.16 5.60 -16.99
C PHE A 186 -2.71 6.62 -17.99
N GLN A 187 -1.89 7.07 -18.95
CA GLN A 187 -2.29 8.08 -19.96
C GLN A 187 -3.50 7.71 -20.82
N ASP A 188 -3.85 6.43 -20.89
CA ASP A 188 -5.04 5.91 -21.57
C ASP A 188 -6.36 6.22 -20.83
N ILE A 189 -6.26 6.77 -19.62
CA ILE A 189 -7.38 7.07 -18.73
C ILE A 189 -7.34 8.54 -18.32
N THR A 190 -8.51 9.19 -18.26
CA THR A 190 -8.67 10.48 -17.59
C THR A 190 -9.14 10.23 -16.16
N PRO A 191 -8.29 10.41 -15.13
CA PRO A 191 -8.70 10.17 -13.75
C PRO A 191 -9.65 11.26 -13.25
N ASP A 192 -10.64 10.88 -12.45
CA ASP A 192 -11.44 11.83 -11.66
C ASP A 192 -10.60 12.46 -10.53
N ILE A 193 -9.65 11.70 -9.99
CA ILE A 193 -8.76 12.10 -8.89
C ILE A 193 -7.35 11.59 -9.19
N LEU A 194 -6.37 12.49 -9.17
CA LEU A 194 -4.96 12.15 -9.18
C LEU A 194 -4.37 12.41 -7.78
N ILE A 195 -3.78 11.38 -7.18
CA ILE A 195 -3.02 11.46 -5.95
C ILE A 195 -1.57 11.15 -6.32
N THR A 196 -0.71 12.15 -6.29
CA THR A 196 0.71 11.98 -6.61
C THR A 196 1.59 12.49 -5.49
N GLU A 197 2.77 11.89 -5.35
CA GLU A 197 3.83 12.49 -4.56
C GLU A 197 4.37 13.77 -5.23
N ALA A 198 5.05 14.59 -4.44
CA ALA A 198 5.70 15.82 -4.91
C ALA A 198 7.11 15.97 -4.30
N ASN A 199 7.76 14.86 -3.96
CA ASN A 199 9.11 14.86 -3.39
C ASN A 199 10.16 14.65 -4.48
N HIS A 200 9.91 13.75 -5.43
CA HIS A 200 10.84 13.43 -6.52
C HIS A 200 10.57 14.20 -7.83
N ILE A 201 9.39 14.81 -7.97
CA ILE A 201 8.97 15.57 -9.15
C ILE A 201 8.52 16.99 -8.79
N SER A 202 8.56 17.90 -9.77
CA SER A 202 8.10 19.28 -9.56
C SER A 202 6.58 19.38 -9.63
N ILE A 203 6.01 20.31 -8.86
CA ILE A 203 4.56 20.61 -8.92
C ILE A 203 4.12 21.15 -10.28
N ASN A 204 5.05 21.73 -11.05
CA ASN A 204 4.78 22.23 -12.40
C ASN A 204 4.58 21.12 -13.43
N SER A 205 4.86 19.88 -13.04
CA SER A 205 4.83 18.71 -13.91
C SER A 205 3.51 17.92 -13.78
N ILE A 206 2.61 18.38 -12.91
CA ILE A 206 1.32 17.76 -12.56
C ILE A 206 0.19 18.45 -13.33
#